data_AF-A0A6I3X232-F1
#
_entry.id   AF-A0A6I3X232-F1
#
_cell.length_a   1.000
_cell.length_b   1.000
_cell.length_c   1.000
_cell.angle_alpha   90.00
_cell.angle_beta   90.00
_cell.angle_gamma   90.00
#
_symmetry.space_group_name_H-M   'P 1'
#
loop_
_entity.id
_entity.type
_entity.pdbx_description
1 polymer ?
#
loop_
_entity_poly.entity_id
_entity_poly.type
_entity_poly.pdbx_seq_one_letter_code
_entity_poly.pdbx_strand_id
1 'polypeptide(L)'
;MRIEVVVFAGVLYALLTMWASILVIVDELSSPLQKIAQLALVWGIPVLGSLIVFGLHRKPEKPSGKYRQDLDAGDDFAMSGAGVRRTQEALDGD
;
A
#
# COMPACT_ATOMS: atom_id res chain seq x y z
N MET A 1 6.04 11.03 -0.46
CA MET A 1 4.80 10.89 -1.27
C MET A 1 3.94 9.68 -0.91
N ARG A 2 4.48 8.45 -0.73
CA ARG A 2 3.64 7.26 -0.46
C ARG A 2 3.02 7.24 0.95
N ILE A 3 3.77 7.69 1.96
CA ILE A 3 3.29 7.75 3.35
C ILE A 3 2.25 8.84 3.55
N GLU A 4 2.41 10.04 2.97
CA GLU A 4 1.41 11.11 3.15
C GLU A 4 0.07 10.70 2.55
N VAL A 5 0.06 10.00 1.41
CA VAL A 5 -1.18 9.48 0.79
C VAL A 5 -1.86 8.45 1.69
N VAL A 6 -1.10 7.52 2.29
CA VAL A 6 -1.65 6.51 3.20
C VAL A 6 -2.21 7.16 4.46
N VAL A 7 -1.49 8.10 5.05
CA VAL A 7 -1.94 8.85 6.23
C VAL A 7 -3.19 9.66 5.90
N PHE A 8 -3.20 10.39 4.79
CA PHE A 8 -4.35 11.19 4.37
C PHE A 8 -5.58 10.31 4.10
N ALA A 9 -5.41 9.20 3.40
CA ALA A 9 -6.48 8.24 3.17
C ALA A 9 -7.00 7.65 4.49
N GLY A 10 -6.12 7.34 5.43
CA GLY A 10 -6.49 6.85 6.76
C GLY A 10 -7.26 7.88 7.59
N VAL A 11 -6.82 9.14 7.58
CA VAL A 11 -7.52 10.24 8.25
C VAL A 11 -8.89 10.48 7.63
N LEU A 12 -8.97 10.53 6.29
CA LEU A 12 -10.24 10.71 5.59
C LEU A 12 -11.20 9.55 5.90
N TYR A 13 -10.71 8.32 5.87
CA TYR A 13 -11.48 7.15 6.26
C TYR A 13 -12.00 7.28 7.70
N ALA A 14 -11.13 7.61 8.67
CA ALA A 14 -11.55 7.78 10.06
C ALA A 14 -12.63 8.85 10.25
N LEU A 15 -12.53 9.99 9.55
CA LEU A 15 -13.53 11.06 9.58
C LEU A 15 -14.88 10.59 9.00
N LEU A 16 -14.86 9.88 7.87
CA LEU A 16 -16.08 9.35 7.26
C LEU A 16 -16.76 8.31 8.13
N THR A 17 -16.01 7.39 8.74
CA THR A 17 -16.57 6.36 9.63
C THR A 17 -17.13 6.97 10.92
N MET A 18 -16.46 7.99 11.46
CA MET A 18 -16.96 8.75 12.61
C MET A 18 -18.27 9.46 12.25
N TRP A 19 -18.31 10.16 11.12
CA TRP A 19 -19.51 10.85 10.66
C TRP A 19 -20.68 9.90 10.43
N ALA A 20 -20.45 8.77 9.76
CA ALA A 20 -21.47 7.73 9.57
C ALA A 20 -21.99 7.18 10.91
N SER A 21 -21.10 6.97 11.89
CA SER A 21 -21.50 6.51 13.22
C SER A 21 -22.38 7.54 13.95
N ILE A 22 -22.05 8.83 13.83
CA ILE A 22 -22.87 9.92 14.41
C ILE A 22 -24.26 9.94 13.77
N LEU A 23 -24.35 9.81 12.43
CA LEU A 23 -25.64 9.78 11.73
C LEU A 23 -26.53 8.62 12.22
N VAL A 24 -25.96 7.43 12.44
CA VAL A 24 -26.71 6.27 12.96
C VAL A 24 -27.17 6.49 14.41
N ILE A 25 -26.34 7.12 15.24
CA ILE A 25 -26.70 7.39 16.65
C ILE A 25 -27.83 8.41 16.74
N VAL A 26 -27.73 9.49 15.96
CA VAL A 26 -28.68 10.62 15.96
C VAL A 26 -30.01 10.25 15.28
N ASP A 27 -30.05 9.19 14.48
CA ASP A 27 -31.29 8.76 13.82
C ASP A 27 -32.36 8.32 14.83
N GLU A 28 -33.37 9.15 15.06
CA GLU A 28 -34.46 8.87 16.00
C GLU A 28 -35.50 7.87 15.46
N LEU A 29 -35.51 7.64 14.14
CA LEU A 29 -36.47 6.73 13.48
C LEU A 29 -36.03 5.27 13.55
N SER A 30 -34.75 5.01 13.81
CA SER A 30 -34.21 3.65 13.92
C SER A 30 -34.36 3.08 15.33
N SER A 31 -34.88 1.85 15.41
CA SER A 31 -34.88 1.08 16.65
C SER A 31 -33.45 0.76 17.12
N PRO A 32 -33.23 0.50 18.42
CA PRO A 32 -31.89 0.19 18.95
C PRO A 32 -31.20 -0.98 18.23
N LEU A 33 -31.98 -2.00 17.85
CA LEU A 33 -31.45 -3.16 17.12
C LEU A 33 -31.01 -2.79 15.70
N GLN A 34 -31.76 -1.93 15.01
CA GLN A 34 -31.39 -1.41 13.68
C GLN A 34 -30.13 -0.56 13.75
N LYS A 35 -29.97 0.28 14.78
CA LYS A 35 -28.75 1.07 14.99
C LYS A 35 -27.52 0.18 15.17
N ILE A 36 -27.64 -0.89 15.96
CA ILE A 36 -26.55 -1.87 16.15
C ILE A 36 -26.20 -2.54 14.82
N ALA A 37 -27.20 -2.97 14.04
CA ALA A 37 -26.97 -3.58 12.73
C ALA A 37 -26.31 -2.61 11.74
N GLN A 38 -26.75 -1.35 11.70
CA GLN A 38 -26.16 -0.31 10.85
C GLN A 38 -24.72 -0.01 11.24
N LEU A 39 -24.42 0.13 12.54
CA LEU A 39 -23.04 0.27 13.02
C LEU A 39 -22.20 -0.96 12.66
N ALA A 40 -22.73 -2.16 12.88
CA ALA A 40 -22.04 -3.40 12.52
C ALA A 40 -21.73 -3.47 11.02
N LEU A 41 -22.57 -2.92 10.14
CA LEU A 41 -22.29 -2.84 8.70
C LEU A 41 -21.24 -1.79 8.36
N VAL A 42 -21.33 -0.59 8.94
CA VAL A 42 -20.35 0.51 8.75
C VAL A 42 -18.94 0.04 9.08
N TRP A 43 -18.78 -0.73 10.15
CA TRP A 43 -17.48 -1.25 10.59
C TRP A 43 -17.13 -2.62 9.98
N GLY A 44 -18.13 -3.48 9.78
CA GLY A 44 -17.94 -4.86 9.33
C GLY A 44 -17.57 -4.98 7.86
N ILE A 45 -18.16 -4.16 6.98
CA ILE A 45 -17.86 -4.21 5.54
C ILE A 45 -16.38 -3.89 5.27
N PRO A 46 -15.79 -2.81 5.83
CA PRO A 46 -14.36 -2.54 5.66
C PRO A 46 -13.46 -3.65 6.19
N VAL A 47 -13.78 -4.22 7.36
CA VAL A 47 -13.03 -5.34 7.94
C VAL A 47 -13.08 -6.55 7.00
N LEU A 48 -14.27 -6.94 6.54
CA LEU A 48 -14.44 -8.02 5.55
C LEU A 48 -13.65 -7.74 4.27
N GLY A 49 -13.74 -6.53 3.73
CA GLY A 49 -13.00 -6.11 2.53
C GLY A 49 -11.48 -6.27 2.72
N SER A 50 -10.95 -5.81 3.86
CA SER A 50 -9.53 -5.97 4.17
C SER A 50 -9.09 -7.43 4.28
N LEU A 51 -9.91 -8.30 4.90
CA LEU A 51 -9.64 -9.73 4.99
C LEU A 51 -9.62 -10.40 3.62
N ILE A 52 -10.54 -10.02 2.73
CA ILE A 52 -10.60 -10.52 1.35
C ILE A 52 -9.35 -10.09 0.59
N VAL A 53 -9.00 -8.80 0.63
CA VAL A 53 -7.81 -8.26 -0.05
C VAL A 53 -6.54 -8.93 0.47
N PHE A 54 -6.44 -9.12 1.79
CA PHE A 54 -5.32 -9.81 2.41
C PHE A 54 -5.23 -11.28 1.98
N GLY A 55 -6.36 -11.99 1.92
CA GLY A 55 -6.44 -13.37 1.45
C GLY A 55 -6.03 -13.51 -0.01
N LEU A 56 -6.46 -12.58 -0.87
CA LEU A 56 -6.15 -12.58 -2.31
C LEU A 56 -4.69 -12.19 -2.60
N HIS A 57 -4.12 -11.25 -1.85
CA HIS A 57 -2.72 -10.83 -2.03
C HIS A 57 -1.70 -11.83 -1.51
N ARG A 58 -2.12 -12.93 -0.88
CA ARG A 58 -1.23 -13.95 -0.33
C ARG A 58 -0.63 -14.91 -1.38
N LYS A 59 -0.40 -14.43 -2.61
CA LYS A 59 0.57 -15.03 -3.54
C LYS A 59 1.83 -14.18 -3.53
N PRO A 60 2.74 -14.36 -2.56
CA PRO A 60 4.10 -13.87 -2.76
C PRO A 60 4.64 -14.58 -4.00
N GLU A 61 5.03 -13.82 -5.03
CA GLU A 61 5.90 -14.37 -6.06
C GLU A 61 7.08 -15.01 -5.34
N LYS A 62 7.26 -16.32 -5.54
CA LYS A 62 8.44 -17.01 -5.00
C LYS A 62 9.63 -16.23 -5.54
N PRO A 63 10.53 -15.69 -4.69
CA PRO A 63 11.81 -15.22 -5.19
C PRO A 63 12.39 -16.39 -5.97
N SER A 64 12.68 -16.17 -7.25
CA SER A 64 13.02 -17.26 -8.17
C SER A 64 14.28 -18.01 -7.74
N GLY A 65 15.04 -17.47 -6.77
CA GLY A 65 16.29 -18.00 -6.25
C GLY A 65 17.39 -18.07 -7.31
N LYS A 66 17.07 -17.70 -8.55
CA LYS A 66 17.96 -17.65 -9.68
C LYS A 66 18.39 -16.21 -9.84
N TYR A 67 19.67 -15.96 -9.60
CA TYR A 67 20.34 -14.80 -10.19
C TYR A 67 20.02 -14.79 -11.68
N ARG A 68 19.66 -13.61 -12.23
CA ARG A 68 19.52 -13.45 -13.68
C ARG A 68 20.84 -13.93 -14.30
N GLN A 69 20.74 -14.86 -15.26
CA GLN A 69 21.93 -15.35 -15.98
C GLN A 69 22.49 -14.26 -16.90
N ASP A 70 21.62 -13.36 -17.35
CA ASP A 70 21.98 -12.21 -18.17
C ASP A 70 22.05 -10.97 -17.28
N LEU A 71 23.24 -10.35 -17.26
CA LEU A 71 23.47 -9.06 -16.63
C LEU A 71 22.66 -8.00 -17.40
N ASP A 72 21.78 -7.29 -16.71
CA ASP A 72 21.07 -6.16 -17.30
C ASP A 72 21.93 -4.91 -17.08
N ALA A 73 22.65 -4.52 -18.12
CA ALA A 73 23.60 -3.42 -18.01
C ALA A 73 22.94 -2.08 -17.63
N GLY A 74 21.63 -1.94 -17.83
CA GLY A 74 20.88 -0.73 -17.46
C GLY A 74 20.56 -0.65 -15.95
N ASP A 75 20.37 -1.79 -15.29
CA ASP A 75 19.95 -1.87 -13.88
C ASP A 75 21.15 -2.15 -12.97
N ASP A 76 22.04 -3.05 -13.39
CA ASP A 76 23.14 -3.56 -12.56
C ASP A 76 24.30 -2.55 -12.39
N PHE A 77 24.49 -1.63 -13.35
CA PHE A 77 25.58 -0.64 -13.31
C PHE A 77 25.14 0.77 -12.92
N ALA A 78 23.84 1.05 -12.81
CA ALA A 78 23.35 2.39 -12.48
C ALA A 78 23.76 2.86 -11.06
N MET A 79 24.08 1.92 -10.16
CA MET A 79 24.48 2.21 -8.77
C MET A 79 25.98 2.02 -8.50
N SER A 80 26.74 1.43 -9.43
CA SER A 80 28.19 1.29 -9.28
C SER A 80 28.88 2.34 -10.14
N GLY A 81 29.46 3.37 -9.52
CA GLY A 81 30.30 4.38 -10.19
C GLY A 81 31.56 3.83 -10.88
N ALA A 82 31.62 2.51 -11.15
CA ALA A 82 32.67 1.82 -11.86
C ALA A 82 32.73 2.21 -13.35
N GLY A 83 31.59 2.59 -13.95
CA GLY A 83 31.55 3.05 -15.34
C GLY A 83 32.37 4.32 -15.58
N VAL A 84 32.27 5.30 -14.67
CA VAL A 84 32.98 6.58 -14.79
C VAL A 84 34.49 6.42 -14.57
N ARG A 85 34.91 5.52 -13.67
CA ARG A 85 36.33 5.30 -13.35
C ARG A 85 37.13 4.75 -14.54
N ARG A 86 36.57 3.81 -15.30
CA ARG A 86 37.27 3.23 -16.47
C ARG A 86 37.40 4.21 -17.63
N THR A 87 36.44 5.10 -17.82
CA THR A 87 36.53 6.11 -18.89
C THR A 87 37.55 7.19 -18.57
N GLN A 88 37.72 7.53 -17.29
CA GLN A 88 38.70 8.50 -16.84
C GLN A 88 40.13 7.97 -16.91
N GLU A 89 40.39 6.71 -16.52
CA GLU A 89 41.70 6.07 -16.69
C GLU A 89 42.14 5.93 -18.16
N ALA A 90 41.20 5.79 -19.09
CA ALA A 90 41.49 5.72 -20.52
C ALA A 90 41.80 7.08 -21.16
N LEU A 91 41.38 8.19 -20.53
CA LEU A 91 41.60 9.55 -21.03
C LEU A 91 42.80 10.23 -20.38
N ASP A 92 43.17 9.85 -19.16
CA ASP A 92 44.35 10.36 -18.44
C ASP A 92 45.65 9.58 -18.77
N GLY A 93 45.58 8.58 -19.65
CA GLY A 93 46.67 7.66 -20.00
C GLY A 93 47.46 8.00 -21.28
N ASP A 94 47.20 9.15 -21.91
CA ASP A 94 47.93 9.67 -23.09
C ASP A 94 48.73 10.94 -22.75
#